data_AF-A0A947UCT7-F1
#
_entry.id   AF-A0A947UCT7-F1
#
_cell.length_a   1.000
_cell.length_b   1.000
_cell.length_c   1.000
_cell.angle_alpha   90.00
_cell.angle_beta   90.00
_cell.angle_gamma   90.00
#
_symmetry.space_group_name_H-M   'P 1'
#
loop_
_entity.id
_entity.type
_entity.pdbx_description
1 polymer ?
#
loop_
_entity_poly.entity_id
_entity_poly.type
_entity_poly.pdbx_seq_one_letter_code
_entity_poly.pdbx_strand_id
1 'polypeptide(L)' 'MKLNKTSLQSDKIANLYRAAASLAGGDQATALNFIKKSANFAIAKQLSVKLPKNQQLLLAEKILDQYHQTLSS' A
#
# COMPACT_ATOMS: atom_id res chain seq x y z
N MET A 1 2.01 -8.08 23.95
CA MET A 1 1.19 -6.88 23.63
C MET A 1 -0.10 -7.34 22.97
N LYS A 2 -1.26 -7.21 23.62
CA LYS A 2 -2.57 -7.51 22.99
C LYS A 2 -2.80 -6.48 21.89
N LEU A 3 -2.58 -6.86 20.63
CA LEU A 3 -2.88 -6.02 19.48
C LEU A 3 -4.38 -5.76 19.46
N ASN A 4 -4.76 -4.54 19.82
CA ASN A 4 -6.15 -4.09 19.80
C ASN A 4 -6.62 -4.04 18.34
N LYS A 5 -7.90 -4.37 18.05
CA LYS A 5 -8.42 -4.40 16.66
C LYS A 5 -8.20 -3.05 15.93
N THR A 6 -8.27 -1.96 16.68
CA THR A 6 -8.00 -0.60 16.21
C THR A 6 -6.55 -0.41 15.76
N SER A 7 -5.58 -0.99 16.48
CA SER A 7 -4.16 -0.94 16.11
C SER A 7 -3.91 -1.61 14.76
N LEU A 8 -4.55 -2.76 14.52
CA LEU A 8 -4.40 -3.51 13.27
C LEU A 8 -4.96 -2.74 12.07
N GLN A 9 -6.06 -2.01 12.25
CA GLN A 9 -6.65 -1.20 11.18
C GLN A 9 -5.81 0.06 10.90
N SER A 10 -5.36 0.76 11.95
CA SER A 10 -4.46 1.91 11.82
C SER A 10 -3.13 1.51 11.17
N ASP A 11 -2.56 0.36 11.52
CA ASP A 11 -1.34 -0.16 10.90
C ASP A 11 -1.54 -0.46 9.41
N LYS A 12 -2.68 -1.04 9.03
CA LYS A 12 -3.02 -1.28 7.62
C LYS A 12 -3.11 0.03 6.83
N ILE A 13 -3.79 1.03 7.38
CA ILE A 13 -3.95 2.36 6.78
C ILE A 13 -2.58 3.03 6.60
N ALA A 14 -1.75 3.04 7.66
CA ALA A 14 -0.40 3.60 7.59
C ALA A 14 0.48 2.88 6.56
N ASN A 15 0.34 1.55 6.44
CA ASN A 15 1.07 0.77 5.45
C ASN A 15 0.60 1.06 4.02
N LEU A 16 -0.69 1.31 3.76
CA LEU A 16 -1.16 1.76 2.44
C LEU A 16 -0.54 3.10 2.04
N TYR A 17 -0.55 4.08 2.95
CA TYR A 17 0.05 5.39 2.68
C TYR A 17 1.56 5.29 2.42
N ARG A 18 2.29 4.54 3.26
CA ARG A 18 3.73 4.30 3.07
C ARG A 18 4.02 3.60 1.75
N ALA A 19 3.20 2.63 1.37
CA ALA A 19 3.33 1.94 0.09
C ALA A 19 3.19 2.90 -1.09
N ALA A 20 2.17 3.76 -1.10
CA ALA A 20 1.98 4.76 -2.14
C ALA A 20 3.18 5.72 -2.24
N ALA A 21 3.65 6.23 -1.10
CA ALA A 21 4.80 7.13 -1.06
C ALA A 21 6.09 6.47 -1.57
N SER A 22 6.39 5.25 -1.11
CA SER A 22 7.55 4.48 -1.60
C SER A 22 7.46 4.19 -3.10
N LEU A 23 6.27 3.83 -3.58
CA LEU A 23 6.06 3.52 -4.99
C LEU A 23 6.20 4.77 -5.88
N ALA A 24 5.67 5.90 -5.44
CA ALA A 24 5.83 7.18 -6.14
C ALA A 24 7.30 7.65 -6.17
N GLY A 25 8.07 7.32 -5.11
CA GLY A 25 9.52 7.53 -5.06
C GLY A 25 10.34 6.56 -5.91
N GLY A 26 9.72 5.56 -6.54
CA GLY A 26 10.38 4.55 -7.38
C GLY A 26 10.93 3.33 -6.62
N ASP A 27 10.70 3.25 -5.30
CA ASP A 27 11.08 2.10 -4.49
C ASP A 27 9.94 1.06 -4.44
N GLN A 28 9.89 0.27 -5.51
CA GLN A 28 8.88 -0.77 -5.68
C GLN A 28 9.00 -1.90 -4.65
N ALA A 29 10.22 -2.25 -4.22
CA ALA A 29 10.45 -3.35 -3.28
C ALA A 29 9.91 -3.00 -1.89
N THR A 30 10.20 -1.78 -1.43
CA THR A 30 9.66 -1.27 -0.17
C THR A 30 8.14 -1.10 -0.24
N ALA A 31 7.62 -0.59 -1.35
CA ALA A 31 6.18 -0.49 -1.57
C ALA A 31 5.47 -1.85 -1.47
N LEU A 32 6.03 -2.90 -2.11
CA LEU A 32 5.50 -4.25 -2.06
C LEU A 32 5.45 -4.80 -0.61
N ASN A 33 6.49 -4.54 0.18
CA ASN A 33 6.53 -4.96 1.58
C ASN A 33 5.43 -4.30 2.42
N PHE A 34 5.17 -3.01 2.20
CA PHE A 34 4.09 -2.31 2.89
C PHE A 34 2.70 -2.78 2.42
N ILE A 35 2.48 -3.00 1.12
CA ILE A 35 1.22 -3.55 0.61
C ILE A 35 0.92 -4.96 1.14
N LYS A 36 1.94 -5.82 1.26
CA LYS A 36 1.78 -7.13 1.89
C LYS A 36 1.33 -7.01 3.35
N LYS A 37 1.89 -6.04 4.08
CA LYS A 37 1.49 -5.75 5.47
C LYS A 37 0.09 -5.13 5.59
N SER A 38 -0.39 -4.42 4.58
CA SER A 38 -1.78 -3.93 4.55
C SER A 38 -2.80 -5.01 4.17
N ALA A 39 -2.35 -6.23 3.86
CA ALA A 39 -3.16 -7.37 3.39
C ALA A 39 -3.89 -7.12 2.06
N ASN A 40 -3.40 -6.18 1.24
CA ASN A 40 -3.98 -5.92 -0.08
C ASN A 40 -3.26 -6.74 -1.17
N PHE A 41 -3.60 -8.03 -1.24
CA PHE A 41 -2.92 -9.00 -2.10
C PHE A 41 -3.12 -8.75 -3.61
N ALA A 42 -4.22 -8.08 -4.01
CA ALA A 42 -4.48 -7.74 -5.41
C ALA A 42 -3.42 -6.75 -5.93
N ILE A 43 -3.14 -5.69 -5.18
CA ILE A 43 -2.10 -4.71 -5.50
C ILE A 43 -0.70 -5.34 -5.33
N ALA A 44 -0.51 -6.19 -4.32
CA ALA A 44 0.77 -6.90 -4.12
C ALA A 44 1.18 -7.73 -5.35
N LYS A 45 0.21 -8.40 -5.99
CA LYS A 45 0.44 -9.21 -7.20
C LYS A 45 0.79 -8.34 -8.42
N GLN A 46 0.28 -7.12 -8.50
CA GLN A 46 0.65 -6.18 -9.55
C GLN A 46 2.08 -5.63 -9.32
N LEU A 47 2.46 -5.43 -8.05
CA LEU A 47 3.80 -4.98 -7.63
C LEU A 47 4.88 -6.06 -7.67
N SER A 48 4.55 -7.34 -7.91
CA SER A 48 5.58 -8.41 -8.02
C SER A 48 6.33 -8.41 -9.36
N VAL A 49 5.85 -7.69 -10.36
CA VAL A 49 6.53 -7.52 -11.66
C VAL A 49 7.14 -6.13 -11.71
N LYS A 50 8.37 -5.97 -12.22
CA LYS A 50 8.99 -4.64 -12.35
C LYS A 50 8.14 -3.75 -13.26
N LEU A 51 7.56 -2.70 -12.69
CA LEU A 51 6.67 -1.80 -13.41
C LEU A 51 7.47 -0.60 -13.97
N PRO A 52 7.18 -0.11 -15.18
CA PRO A 52 7.70 1.17 -15.65
C PRO A 52 7.16 2.32 -14.78
N LYS A 53 7.91 3.43 -14.71
CA LYS A 53 7.62 4.56 -13.81
C LYS A 53 6.18 5.09 -13.93
N ASN A 54 5.65 5.19 -15.16
CA ASN A 54 4.28 5.66 -15.38
C ASN A 54 3.23 4.72 -14.76
N GLN A 55 3.45 3.40 -14.82
CA GLN A 55 2.56 2.42 -14.19
C GLN A 55 2.71 2.40 -12.67
N GLN A 56 3.92 2.66 -12.15
CA GLN A 56 4.14 2.80 -10.71
C GLN A 56 3.35 3.98 -10.14
N LEU A 57 3.35 5.14 -10.83
CA LEU A 57 2.58 6.31 -10.41
C LEU A 57 1.07 6.06 -10.44
N LEU A 58 0.57 5.49 -11.54
CA LEU A 58 -0.84 5.10 -11.64
C LEU A 58 -1.25 4.13 -10.52
N LEU A 59 -0.37 3.20 -10.17
CA LEU A 59 -0.63 2.25 -9.10
C LEU A 59 -0.54 2.92 -7.72
N ALA A 60 0.35 3.89 -7.53
CA ALA A 60 0.43 4.68 -6.32
C ALA A 60 -0.86 5.47 -6.07
N GLU A 61 -1.44 6.06 -7.12
CA GLU A 61 -2.76 6.71 -7.06
C GLU A 61 -3.84 5.71 -6.64
N LYS A 62 -3.90 4.52 -7.26
CA LYS A 62 -4.85 3.47 -6.84
C LYS A 62 -4.69 3.04 -5.39
N ILE A 63 -3.45 3.00 -4.88
CA ILE A 63 -3.18 2.70 -3.46
C ILE A 63 -3.72 3.83 -2.57
N LEU A 64 -3.58 5.08 -2.99
CA LEU A 64 -4.14 6.25 -2.27
C LEU A 64 -5.67 6.22 -2.27
N ASP A 65 -6.30 5.88 -3.39
CA ASP A 65 -7.77 5.72 -3.44
C ASP A 65 -8.23 4.65 -2.43
N GLN A 66 -7.53 3.52 -2.38
CA GLN A 66 -7.83 2.46 -1.40
C GLN A 66 -7.62 2.95 0.05
N TYR A 67 -6.57 3.74 0.29
CA TYR A 67 -6.33 4.35 1.59
C TYR A 67 -7.51 5.24 2.01
N HIS A 68 -8.01 6.09 1.10
CA HIS A 68 -9.15 6.97 1.37
C HIS A 68 -10.44 6.20 1.63
N GLN A 69 -10.69 5.12 0.88
CA GLN A 69 -11.85 4.24 1.12
C GLN A 69 -11.76 3.57 2.51
N THR A 70 -10.57 3.11 2.90
CA THR A 70 -10.35 2.43 4.19
C THR A 70 -10.44 3.40 5.37
N LEU A 71 -10.11 4.67 5.16
CA LEU A 71 -10.26 5.73 6.17
C LEU A 71 -11.72 6.16 6.38
N SER A 72 -12.54 6.06 5.34
CA SER A 72 -13.95 6.49 5.34
C SER A 72 -14.93 5.39 5.78
N SER A 73 -14.45 4.16 6.00
CA SER A 73 -15.23 2.97 6.40
C SER A 73 -15.11 2.68 7.89
#